data_AF-A0A443S9P9-F1
#
_entry.id   AF-A0A443S9P9-F1
#
_cell.length_a   1.000
_cell.length_b   1.000
_cell.length_c   1.000
_cell.angle_alpha   90.00
_cell.angle_beta   90.00
_cell.angle_gamma   90.00
#
_symmetry.space_group_name_H-M   'P 1'
#
loop_
_entity.id
_entity.type
_entity.pdbx_description
1 polymer ?
#
loop_
_entity_poly.entity_id
_entity_poly.type
_entity_poly.pdbx_seq_one_letter_code
_entity_poly.pdbx_strand_id
1 'polypeptide(L)'
;MRIISEMLQFLDFIAFVNGYLFYPQVCSDYDAKEQIFRNFGCLLNPYSEVGVRHKWLPGATNFSATFVWLDSSYTVAGSFEIKIISADLTSNSPLVLFHKPVFNAPLAPGKWKLLILIDWVIIAETNFVIFPFVFYNGNIISHEKVKYFHSGPPNLKYIDHNFTAVEALLGFKDKKATYSRILYSNSHRFGKDLEKWVENLVQESWLVQDICYTSRDSLPCSNAHIDSCSITRWSSLFPDPKSEIT
;
A
#
# COMPACT_ATOMS: atom_id res chain seq x y z
N MET A 1 -17.47 -12.31 -6.19
CA MET A 1 -17.19 -11.31 -5.13
C MET A 1 -16.38 -10.19 -5.75
N ARG A 2 -16.83 -8.95 -5.61
CA ARG A 2 -16.11 -7.75 -6.07
C ARG A 2 -15.48 -7.06 -4.87
N ILE A 3 -14.19 -6.77 -4.94
CA ILE A 3 -13.44 -6.12 -3.85
C ILE A 3 -12.73 -4.89 -4.39
N ILE A 4 -12.79 -3.78 -3.66
CA ILE A 4 -12.03 -2.56 -3.96
C ILE A 4 -11.12 -2.20 -2.79
N SER A 5 -9.94 -1.66 -3.08
CA SER A 5 -9.07 -1.15 -2.02
C SER A 5 -9.57 0.22 -1.55
N GLU A 6 -9.61 0.40 -0.23
CA GLU A 6 -10.02 1.63 0.47
C GLU A 6 -8.83 2.58 0.79
N MET A 7 -7.65 2.34 0.21
CA MET A 7 -6.45 3.20 0.39
C MET A 7 -6.59 4.63 -0.20
N LEU A 8 -7.80 5.12 -0.43
CA LEU A 8 -8.15 6.45 -0.91
C LEU A 8 -8.77 7.27 0.22
N GLN A 9 -8.01 7.55 1.28
CA GLN A 9 -8.32 8.68 2.15
C GLN A 9 -7.69 9.93 1.54
N PHE A 10 -8.53 10.73 0.88
CA PHE A 10 -8.18 12.08 0.45
C PHE A 10 -8.02 12.96 1.69
N LEU A 11 -6.78 13.33 2.02
CA LEU A 11 -6.55 14.63 2.62
C LEU A 11 -6.70 15.64 1.48
N ASP A 12 -7.49 16.68 1.71
CA ASP A 12 -7.88 17.70 0.73
C ASP A 12 -6.75 18.07 -0.23
N PHE A 13 -7.09 18.20 -1.52
CA PHE A 13 -6.21 18.72 -2.55
C PHE A 13 -5.73 20.12 -2.16
N ILE A 14 -4.56 20.23 -1.53
CA ILE A 14 -3.96 21.53 -1.25
C ILE A 14 -3.32 22.03 -2.55
N ALA A 15 -3.90 23.09 -3.09
CA ALA A 15 -3.29 23.91 -4.10
C ALA A 15 -2.02 24.56 -3.53
N PHE A 16 -0.85 24.11 -3.98
CA PHE A 16 0.41 24.79 -3.69
C PHE A 16 0.87 25.60 -4.89
N VAL A 17 1.45 26.76 -4.60
CA VAL A 17 1.98 27.76 -5.55
C VAL A 17 3.09 27.20 -6.46
N ASN A 18 3.64 26.01 -6.15
CA ASN A 18 4.79 25.41 -6.84
C ASN A 18 4.45 24.15 -7.68
N GLY A 19 3.17 23.80 -7.82
CA GLY A 19 2.71 22.64 -8.59
C GLY A 19 1.80 21.71 -7.79
N TYR A 20 0.82 21.11 -8.45
CA TYR A 20 -0.16 20.25 -7.79
C TYR A 20 0.30 18.79 -7.83
N LEU A 21 0.48 18.18 -6.66
CA LEU A 21 0.64 16.73 -6.52
C LEU A 21 -0.71 16.06 -6.77
N PHE A 22 -0.76 15.15 -7.75
CA PHE A 22 -1.79 14.14 -7.80
C PHE A 22 -1.48 12.99 -6.85
N TYR A 23 -2.50 12.20 -6.53
CA TYR A 23 -2.43 11.06 -5.62
C TYR A 23 -1.15 10.20 -5.78
N PRO A 24 -0.30 10.09 -4.73
CA PRO A 24 0.82 9.17 -4.72
C PRO A 24 0.33 7.73 -4.49
N GLN A 25 0.82 6.80 -5.30
CA GLN A 25 0.46 5.39 -5.22
C GLN A 25 1.68 4.55 -4.86
N VAL A 26 1.61 3.81 -3.76
CA VAL A 26 2.67 2.87 -3.34
C VAL A 26 2.27 1.45 -3.74
N CYS A 27 3.18 0.72 -4.38
CA CYS A 27 2.94 -0.63 -4.89
C CYS A 27 4.24 -1.34 -5.30
N SER A 28 4.14 -2.50 -5.95
CA SER A 28 5.25 -3.25 -6.58
C SER A 28 5.05 -3.39 -8.10
N ASP A 29 6.09 -3.83 -8.80
CA ASP A 29 6.04 -4.19 -10.23
C ASP A 29 5.68 -3.02 -11.14
N TYR A 30 6.40 -1.90 -10.98
CA TYR A 30 6.24 -0.72 -11.82
C TYR A 30 6.70 -0.97 -13.26
N ASP A 31 5.81 -0.72 -14.22
CA ASP A 31 6.07 -0.72 -15.65
C ASP A 31 6.37 0.72 -16.09
N ALA A 32 7.63 1.01 -16.40
CA ALA A 32 8.06 2.35 -16.77
C ALA A 32 7.53 2.80 -18.14
N LYS A 33 7.21 1.86 -19.05
CA LYS A 33 6.69 2.18 -20.38
C LYS A 33 5.24 2.64 -20.30
N GLU A 34 4.42 1.89 -19.56
CA GLU A 34 2.98 2.20 -19.38
C GLU A 34 2.72 3.12 -18.18
N GLN A 35 3.75 3.41 -17.37
CA GLN A 35 3.69 4.27 -16.18
C GLN A 35 2.66 3.84 -15.13
N ILE A 36 2.50 2.52 -14.95
CA ILE A 36 1.55 1.89 -14.03
C ILE A 36 2.21 0.77 -13.23
N PHE A 37 1.58 0.33 -12.15
CA PHE A 37 1.95 -0.89 -11.46
C PHE A 37 1.24 -2.10 -12.06
N ARG A 38 1.97 -3.19 -12.32
CA ARG A 38 1.43 -4.47 -12.78
C ARG A 38 0.88 -5.33 -11.64
N ASN A 39 1.27 -5.06 -10.40
CA ASN A 39 0.54 -5.53 -9.22
C ASN A 39 -0.70 -4.65 -9.01
N PHE A 40 -1.75 -4.86 -9.83
CA PHE A 40 -2.93 -4.00 -9.83
C PHE A 40 -3.66 -3.93 -8.49
N GLY A 41 -3.60 -5.01 -7.70
CA GLY A 41 -4.17 -5.05 -6.36
C GLY A 41 -3.25 -4.47 -5.28
N CYS A 42 -1.99 -4.16 -5.59
CA CYS A 42 -0.99 -3.77 -4.60
C CYS A 42 -0.97 -4.69 -3.37
N LEU A 43 -1.07 -5.99 -3.62
CA LEU A 43 -0.96 -7.01 -2.59
C LEU A 43 0.53 -7.17 -2.26
N LEU A 44 0.97 -6.48 -1.21
CA LEU A 44 2.36 -6.45 -0.78
C LEU A 44 2.57 -7.42 0.40
N ASN A 45 3.75 -7.99 0.45
CA ASN A 45 4.18 -8.98 1.44
C ASN A 45 5.58 -8.60 1.98
N PRO A 46 6.11 -9.32 3.00
CA PRO A 46 7.36 -8.93 3.66
C PRO A 46 8.59 -8.91 2.75
N TYR A 47 8.56 -9.49 1.55
CA TYR A 47 9.67 -9.41 0.58
C TYR A 47 9.31 -8.60 -0.67
N SER A 48 8.19 -7.89 -0.66
CA SER A 48 7.83 -7.02 -1.79
C SER A 48 8.79 -5.85 -1.89
N GLU A 49 9.27 -5.60 -3.11
CA GLU A 49 10.09 -4.43 -3.41
C GLU A 49 9.17 -3.23 -3.69
N VAL A 50 8.86 -2.47 -2.65
CA VAL A 50 7.94 -1.34 -2.73
C VAL A 50 8.54 -0.15 -3.48
N GLY A 51 7.71 0.56 -4.23
CA GLY A 51 8.03 1.84 -4.83
C GLY A 51 6.82 2.75 -4.85
N VAL A 52 7.06 4.04 -5.06
CA VAL A 52 6.01 5.05 -5.18
C VAL A 52 6.00 5.63 -6.58
N ARG A 53 4.83 5.59 -7.19
CA ARG A 53 4.50 6.37 -8.38
C ARG A 53 3.80 7.65 -7.92
N HIS A 54 4.25 8.79 -8.41
CA HIS A 54 3.67 10.07 -8.08
C HIS A 54 3.61 10.94 -9.32
N LYS A 55 2.57 11.77 -9.41
CA LYS A 55 2.25 12.53 -10.61
C LYS A 55 2.10 13.99 -10.22
N TRP A 56 2.76 14.88 -10.95
CA TRP A 56 2.79 16.31 -10.66
C TRP A 56 2.27 17.11 -11.85
N LEU A 57 1.47 18.14 -11.62
CA LEU A 57 1.26 19.16 -12.65
C LEU A 57 2.53 19.99 -12.85
N PRO A 58 2.78 20.49 -14.07
CA PRO A 58 3.84 21.46 -14.32
C PRO A 58 3.71 22.66 -13.37
N GLY A 59 4.82 23.04 -12.75
CA GLY A 59 4.94 24.21 -11.87
C GLY A 59 5.79 25.31 -12.50
N ALA A 60 5.84 26.50 -11.90
CA ALA A 60 6.67 27.59 -12.42
C ALA A 60 8.17 27.35 -12.22
N THR A 61 8.55 26.54 -11.23
CA THR A 61 9.93 26.32 -10.81
C THR A 61 10.21 24.86 -10.48
N ASN A 62 11.48 24.49 -10.54
CA ASN A 62 11.94 23.21 -10.01
C ASN A 62 11.94 23.27 -8.48
N PHE A 63 11.55 22.19 -7.84
CA PHE A 63 11.60 22.06 -6.39
C PHE A 63 11.97 20.64 -5.99
N SER A 64 12.26 20.44 -4.71
CA SER A 64 12.49 19.12 -4.13
C SER A 64 11.35 18.76 -3.19
N ALA A 65 10.93 17.50 -3.21
CA ALA A 65 10.03 16.96 -2.20
C ALA A 65 10.71 15.83 -1.43
N THR A 66 10.49 15.79 -0.12
CA THR A 66 11.03 14.77 0.77
C THR A 66 9.99 13.68 1.00
N PHE A 67 10.36 12.44 0.71
CA PHE A 67 9.54 11.24 0.84
C PHE A 67 9.98 10.47 2.07
N VAL A 68 9.15 10.45 3.11
CA VAL A 68 9.44 9.76 4.38
C VAL A 68 8.57 8.51 4.49
N TRP A 69 9.23 7.35 4.52
CA TRP A 69 8.63 6.04 4.64
C TRP A 69 8.59 5.64 6.10
N LEU A 70 7.40 5.34 6.61
CA LEU A 70 7.17 4.85 7.96
C LEU A 70 6.69 3.40 7.90
N ASP A 71 7.33 2.53 8.67
CA ASP A 71 6.83 1.17 8.85
C ASP A 71 5.62 1.11 9.78
N SER A 72 5.06 -0.08 9.98
CA SER A 72 3.92 -0.32 10.87
C SER A 72 4.20 -0.01 12.36
N SER A 73 5.47 0.17 12.73
CA SER A 73 5.90 0.58 14.06
C SER A 73 6.12 2.08 14.21
N TYR A 74 5.86 2.90 13.16
CA TYR A 74 6.26 4.31 13.07
C TYR A 74 7.79 4.53 13.09
N THR A 75 8.58 3.50 12.76
CA THR A 75 10.01 3.66 12.50
C THR A 75 10.20 4.26 11.11
N VAL A 76 11.05 5.29 10.99
CA VAL A 76 11.39 5.84 9.67
C VAL A 76 12.30 4.85 8.95
N ALA A 77 11.73 4.16 7.96
CA ALA A 77 12.44 3.20 7.11
C ALA A 77 13.38 3.89 6.10
N GLY A 78 13.01 5.09 5.65
CA GLY A 78 13.82 5.91 4.76
C GLY A 78 13.27 7.31 4.58
N SER A 79 14.16 8.26 4.31
CA SER A 79 13.84 9.64 3.94
C SER A 79 14.62 10.00 2.68
N PHE A 80 13.93 10.36 1.61
CA PHE A 80 14.55 10.59 0.29
C PHE A 80 14.10 11.92 -0.29
N GLU A 81 15.05 12.73 -0.73
CA GLU A 81 14.78 13.95 -1.46
C GLU A 81 14.68 13.64 -2.96
N ILE A 82 13.53 13.95 -3.56
CA ILE A 82 13.25 13.74 -4.98
C ILE A 82 13.10 15.10 -5.64
N LYS A 83 13.93 15.38 -6.64
CA LYS A 83 13.85 16.59 -7.45
C LYS A 83 12.70 16.48 -8.44
N ILE A 84 11.78 17.44 -8.38
CA ILE A 84 10.73 17.64 -9.37
C ILE A 84 11.18 18.73 -10.32
N ILE A 85 11.55 18.31 -11.53
CA ILE A 85 11.94 19.21 -12.61
C ILE A 85 10.67 19.57 -13.36
N SER A 86 10.28 20.83 -13.30
CA SER A 86 9.11 21.29 -14.04
C SER A 86 9.37 21.21 -15.54
N ALA A 87 8.39 20.67 -16.26
CA ALA A 87 8.38 20.73 -17.72
C ALA A 87 7.95 22.12 -18.19
N ASP A 88 8.19 22.43 -19.47
CA ASP A 88 7.72 23.67 -20.08
C ASP A 88 6.22 23.86 -19.82
N LEU A 89 5.87 25.02 -19.25
CA LEU A 89 4.51 25.46 -18.89
C LEU A 89 3.56 25.46 -20.09
N THR A 90 4.08 25.42 -21.33
CA THR A 90 3.28 25.29 -22.55
C THR A 90 2.66 23.90 -22.70
N SER A 91 3.25 22.87 -22.09
CA SER A 91 2.71 21.52 -22.07
C SER A 91 1.94 21.29 -20.77
N ASN A 92 0.61 21.32 -20.82
CA ASN A 92 -0.26 20.93 -19.68
C ASN A 92 -0.17 19.43 -19.32
N SER A 93 0.91 18.75 -19.71
CA SER A 93 1.09 17.32 -19.50
C SER A 93 1.68 17.08 -18.11
N PRO A 94 1.04 16.24 -17.28
CA PRO A 94 1.52 15.93 -15.96
C PRO A 94 2.80 15.10 -16.01
N LEU A 95 3.75 15.41 -15.14
CA LEU A 95 4.98 14.66 -14.96
C LEU A 95 4.73 13.44 -14.06
N VAL A 96 4.90 12.24 -14.61
CA VAL A 96 4.85 11.00 -13.84
C VAL A 96 6.26 10.56 -13.50
N LEU A 97 6.51 10.37 -12.21
CA LEU A 97 7.80 9.94 -11.67
C LEU A 97 7.61 8.70 -10.81
N PHE A 98 8.68 7.94 -10.68
CA PHE A 98 8.74 6.74 -9.87
C PHE A 98 10.01 6.71 -9.05
N HIS A 99 9.88 6.35 -7.78
CA HIS A 99 11.00 6.15 -6.89
C HIS A 99 10.86 4.82 -6.15
N LYS A 100 11.93 4.03 -6.16
CA LYS A 100 11.99 2.70 -5.55
C LYS A 100 13.13 2.68 -4.52
N PRO A 101 12.84 2.85 -3.22
CA PRO A 101 13.85 2.65 -2.20
C PRO A 101 14.26 1.18 -2.14
N VAL A 102 15.51 0.93 -1.74
CA VAL A 102 16.00 -0.43 -1.47
C VAL A 102 16.05 -0.61 0.04
N PHE A 103 15.12 -1.41 0.56
CA PHE A 103 15.01 -1.70 1.99
C PHE A 103 15.52 -3.09 2.32
N ASN A 104 16.15 -3.23 3.48
CA ASN A 104 16.46 -4.53 4.06
C ASN A 104 15.17 -5.30 4.35
N ALA A 105 15.16 -6.57 3.98
CA ALA A 105 14.05 -7.48 4.19
C ALA A 105 14.20 -8.28 5.51
N PRO A 106 13.11 -8.87 6.02
CA PRO A 106 11.72 -8.68 5.57
C PRO A 106 11.16 -7.31 6.00
N LEU A 107 10.24 -6.73 5.23
CA LEU A 107 9.43 -5.60 5.65
C LEU A 107 8.51 -6.01 6.80
N ALA A 108 8.44 -5.19 7.86
CA ALA A 108 7.53 -5.45 8.98
C ALA A 108 6.06 -5.47 8.49
N PRO A 109 5.27 -6.53 8.74
CA PRO A 109 3.89 -6.54 8.30
C PRO A 109 3.03 -5.51 9.06
N GLY A 110 1.91 -5.13 8.45
CA GLY A 110 0.96 -4.14 8.95
C GLY A 110 0.84 -2.90 8.06
N LYS A 111 0.20 -1.86 8.59
CA LYS A 111 -0.07 -0.61 7.88
C LYS A 111 1.13 0.33 7.91
N TRP A 112 1.74 0.54 6.76
CA TRP A 112 2.81 1.49 6.51
C TRP A 112 2.25 2.83 6.04
N LYS A 113 3.09 3.86 6.13
CA LYS A 113 2.78 5.19 5.61
C LYS A 113 3.90 5.73 4.74
N LEU A 114 3.50 6.50 3.75
CA LEU A 114 4.40 7.39 3.02
C LEU A 114 3.91 8.83 3.23
N LEU A 115 4.82 9.67 3.72
CA LEU A 115 4.61 11.12 3.81
C LEU A 115 5.41 11.81 2.72
N ILE A 116 4.80 12.81 2.09
CA ILE A 116 5.46 13.66 1.11
C ILE A 116 5.46 15.08 1.68
N LEU A 117 6.66 15.67 1.76
CA LEU A 117 6.88 16.98 2.33
C LEU A 117 7.54 17.91 1.34
N ILE A 118 7.21 19.20 1.42
CA ILE A 118 7.93 20.29 0.76
C ILE A 118 8.28 21.29 1.85
N ASP A 119 9.55 21.70 1.93
CA ASP A 119 10.05 22.60 2.99
C ASP A 119 9.64 22.15 4.41
N TRP A 120 9.68 20.83 4.65
CA TRP A 120 9.27 20.17 5.89
C TRP A 120 7.78 20.32 6.28
N VAL A 121 6.94 20.80 5.36
CA VAL A 121 5.49 20.79 5.50
C VAL A 121 4.93 19.55 4.81
N ILE A 122 4.14 18.73 5.53
CA ILE A 122 3.48 17.56 4.95
C ILE A 122 2.39 18.03 3.99
N ILE A 123 2.52 17.65 2.72
CA ILE A 123 1.57 18.01 1.66
C ILE A 123 0.68 16.84 1.26
N ALA A 124 1.12 15.60 1.51
CA ALA A 124 0.34 14.39 1.25
C ALA A 124 0.78 13.25 2.16
N GLU A 125 -0.18 12.36 2.46
CA GLU A 125 0.03 11.09 3.12
C GLU A 125 -0.68 10.00 2.30
N THR A 126 -0.05 8.84 2.17
CA THR A 126 -0.73 7.62 1.72
C THR A 126 -0.35 6.45 2.62
N ASN A 127 -1.29 5.54 2.80
CA ASN A 127 -1.11 4.36 3.64
C ASN A 127 -1.13 3.12 2.76
N PHE A 128 -0.31 2.12 3.06
CA PHE A 128 -0.32 0.83 2.36
C PHE A 128 -0.08 -0.31 3.33
N VAL A 129 -0.44 -1.54 2.95
CA VAL A 129 -0.35 -2.69 3.85
C VAL A 129 0.66 -3.70 3.34
N ILE A 130 1.57 -4.10 4.22
CA ILE A 130 2.40 -5.29 4.06
C ILE A 130 1.68 -6.44 4.76
N PHE A 131 1.11 -7.38 4.01
CA PHE A 131 0.40 -8.52 4.58
C PHE A 131 1.37 -9.57 5.13
N PRO A 132 1.15 -10.11 6.34
CA PRO A 132 1.97 -11.21 6.84
C PRO A 132 1.67 -12.51 6.09
N PHE A 133 2.68 -13.36 5.92
CA PHE A 133 2.46 -14.69 5.34
C PHE A 133 1.64 -15.59 6.26
N VAL A 134 0.51 -16.10 5.76
CA VAL A 134 -0.25 -17.22 6.37
C VAL A 134 0.24 -18.57 5.84
N PHE A 135 0.72 -18.59 4.59
CA PHE A 135 1.24 -19.77 3.92
C PHE A 135 2.71 -19.58 3.56
N TYR A 136 3.49 -20.65 3.66
CA TYR A 136 4.87 -20.74 3.21
C TYR A 136 5.10 -22.08 2.52
N ASN A 137 5.63 -22.06 1.28
CA ASN A 137 5.81 -23.25 0.43
C ASN A 137 4.56 -24.14 0.36
N GLY A 138 3.39 -23.53 0.13
CA GLY A 138 2.10 -24.23 0.01
C GLY A 138 1.50 -24.77 1.30
N ASN A 139 2.19 -24.63 2.44
CA ASN A 139 1.73 -25.11 3.74
C ASN A 139 1.42 -23.93 4.66
N ILE A 140 0.57 -24.13 5.67
CA ILE A 140 0.36 -23.15 6.74
C ILE A 140 1.71 -22.87 7.41
N ILE A 141 2.02 -21.59 7.62
CA ILE A 141 3.28 -21.16 8.23
C ILE A 141 3.45 -21.78 9.63
N SER A 142 4.64 -22.32 9.90
CA SER A 142 4.95 -22.87 11.23
C SER A 142 5.24 -21.78 12.24
N HIS A 143 4.96 -22.05 13.52
CA HIS A 143 5.24 -21.13 14.63
C HIS A 143 6.72 -20.71 14.72
N GLU A 144 7.66 -21.55 14.29
CA GLU A 144 9.09 -21.20 14.26
C GLU A 144 9.42 -20.15 13.19
N LYS A 145 8.62 -20.10 12.11
CA LYS A 145 8.85 -19.24 10.95
C LYS A 145 8.13 -17.90 11.02
N VAL A 146 7.03 -17.78 11.77
CA VAL A 146 6.29 -16.50 11.86
C VAL A 146 7.19 -15.36 12.29
N LYS A 147 8.01 -15.57 13.32
CA LYS A 147 8.93 -14.54 13.81
C LYS A 147 9.95 -14.14 12.75
N TYR A 148 10.50 -15.10 12.02
CA TYR A 148 11.47 -14.82 10.96
C TYR A 148 10.88 -13.92 9.87
N PHE A 149 9.63 -14.16 9.47
CA PHE A 149 8.98 -13.41 8.39
C PHE A 149 8.28 -12.12 8.84
N HIS A 150 7.88 -12.02 10.11
CA HIS A 150 6.98 -10.97 10.59
C HIS A 150 7.63 -9.97 11.56
N SER A 151 8.93 -10.11 11.87
CA SER A 151 9.64 -9.20 12.79
C SER A 151 10.19 -7.92 12.16
N GLY A 152 10.16 -7.79 10.83
CA GLY A 152 10.93 -6.76 10.12
C GLY A 152 12.42 -7.11 10.01
N PRO A 153 13.26 -6.21 9.48
CA PRO A 153 14.70 -6.43 9.45
C PRO A 153 15.29 -6.32 10.87
N PRO A 154 16.50 -6.85 11.12
CA PRO A 154 17.15 -6.73 12.42
C PRO A 154 17.18 -5.28 12.92
N ASN A 155 16.72 -5.06 14.15
CA ASN A 155 16.59 -3.74 14.79
C ASN A 155 15.74 -2.72 14.00
N LEU A 156 14.86 -3.18 13.10
CA LEU A 156 14.10 -2.33 12.17
C LEU A 156 14.99 -1.39 11.33
N LYS A 157 16.21 -1.85 11.05
CA LYS A 157 17.18 -1.12 10.24
C LYS A 157 16.96 -1.42 8.76
N TYR A 158 16.06 -0.66 8.13
CA TYR A 158 15.75 -0.82 6.71
C TYR A 158 16.86 -0.30 5.78
N ILE A 159 17.61 0.71 6.21
CA ILE A 159 18.74 1.31 5.48
C ILE A 159 19.86 1.60 6.49
N ASP A 160 21.11 1.63 6.03
CA ASP A 160 22.26 2.07 6.84
C ASP A 160 22.31 3.60 7.00
N HIS A 161 21.27 4.14 7.65
CA HIS A 161 21.17 5.57 7.97
C HIS A 161 20.34 5.78 9.25
N ASN A 162 20.64 6.82 10.01
CA ASN A 162 19.93 7.15 11.25
C ASN A 162 18.91 8.27 11.02
N PHE A 163 17.62 7.93 11.17
CA PHE A 163 16.52 8.87 10.96
C PHE A 163 15.92 9.43 12.26
N THR A 164 16.61 9.31 13.42
CA THR A 164 16.11 9.79 14.73
C THR A 164 15.75 11.28 14.71
N ALA A 165 16.52 12.11 13.97
CA ALA A 165 16.21 13.54 13.82
C ALA A 165 14.88 13.78 13.08
N VAL A 166 14.60 13.00 12.03
CA VAL A 166 13.34 13.06 11.28
C VAL A 166 12.18 12.58 12.16
N GLU A 167 12.37 11.50 12.92
CA GLU A 167 11.38 10.99 13.87
C GLU A 167 11.01 12.03 14.94
N ALA A 168 12.00 12.76 15.45
CA ALA A 168 11.80 13.83 16.43
C ALA A 168 11.07 15.04 15.81
N LEU A 169 11.49 15.47 14.62
CA LEU A 169 10.90 16.61 13.92
C LEU A 169 9.42 16.37 13.58
N LEU A 170 9.07 15.15 13.16
CA LEU A 170 7.71 14.78 12.77
C LEU A 170 6.85 14.25 13.93
N GLY A 171 7.38 14.22 15.16
CA GLY A 171 6.63 13.83 16.35
C GLY A 171 6.27 12.34 16.44
N PHE A 172 7.06 11.44 15.85
CA PHE A 172 6.78 10.00 15.84
C PHE A 172 7.38 9.23 17.02
N LYS A 173 8.29 9.85 17.79
CA LYS A 173 8.99 9.19 18.90
C LYS A 173 8.04 8.50 19.90
N ASP A 174 6.96 9.17 20.29
CA ASP A 174 6.00 8.65 21.27
C ASP A 174 5.13 7.51 20.69
N LYS A 175 4.73 7.64 19.42
CA LYS A 175 4.01 6.59 18.69
C LYS A 175 4.89 5.36 18.51
N LYS A 176 6.16 5.55 18.14
CA LYS A 176 7.12 4.48 17.89
C LYS A 176 7.25 3.50 19.04
N ALA A 177 7.34 4.00 20.28
CA ALA A 177 7.45 3.14 21.45
C ALA A 177 6.25 2.19 21.62
N THR A 178 5.03 2.72 21.41
CA THR A 178 3.79 1.93 21.52
C THR A 178 3.66 0.94 20.36
N TYR A 179 3.84 1.41 19.13
CA TYR A 179 3.65 0.58 17.94
C TYR A 179 4.77 -0.45 17.74
N SER A 180 5.98 -0.21 18.25
CA SER A 180 7.04 -1.24 18.30
C SER A 180 6.65 -2.44 19.16
N ARG A 181 5.94 -2.22 20.28
CA ARG A 181 5.41 -3.31 21.13
C ARG A 181 4.30 -4.08 20.42
N ILE A 182 3.43 -3.37 19.69
CA ILE A 182 2.37 -3.98 18.86
C ILE A 182 3.00 -4.84 17.75
N LEU A 183 4.00 -4.31 17.03
CA LEU A 183 4.73 -5.07 16.01
C LEU A 183 5.39 -6.31 16.61
N TYR A 184 6.08 -6.18 17.75
CA TYR A 184 6.67 -7.30 18.45
C TYR A 184 5.62 -8.37 18.80
N SER A 185 4.48 -7.98 19.37
CA SER A 185 3.39 -8.91 19.68
C SER A 185 2.83 -9.57 18.42
N ASN A 186 2.63 -8.80 17.34
CA ASN A 186 2.08 -9.30 16.08
C ASN A 186 3.03 -10.30 15.39
N SER A 187 4.34 -10.10 15.50
CA SER A 187 5.35 -10.99 14.91
C SER A 187 5.35 -12.43 15.47
N HIS A 188 4.68 -12.66 16.60
CA HIS A 188 4.54 -13.97 17.23
C HIS A 188 3.17 -14.61 17.00
N ARG A 189 2.24 -13.94 16.30
CA ARG A 189 0.90 -14.48 16.02
C ARG A 189 1.03 -15.68 15.09
N PHE A 190 0.28 -16.74 15.37
CA PHE A 190 0.25 -17.97 14.57
C PHE A 190 -1.15 -18.59 14.54
N GLY A 191 -1.39 -19.47 13.57
CA GLY A 191 -2.68 -20.16 13.41
C GLY A 191 -3.85 -19.18 13.31
N LYS A 192 -4.94 -19.45 14.02
CA LYS A 192 -6.16 -18.61 14.01
C LYS A 192 -5.92 -17.16 14.43
N ASP A 193 -4.94 -16.91 15.29
CA ASP A 193 -4.63 -15.56 15.74
C ASP A 193 -3.90 -14.73 14.66
N LEU A 194 -3.11 -15.41 13.82
CA LEU A 194 -2.52 -14.82 12.61
C LEU A 194 -3.58 -14.58 11.53
N GLU A 195 -4.47 -15.55 11.31
CA GLU A 195 -5.59 -15.42 10.36
C GLU A 195 -6.46 -14.21 10.71
N LYS A 196 -6.88 -14.08 11.98
CA LYS A 196 -7.66 -12.93 12.44
C LYS A 196 -6.93 -11.60 12.26
N TRP A 197 -5.61 -11.57 12.46
CA TRP A 197 -4.83 -10.36 12.21
C TRP A 197 -4.83 -9.98 10.72
N VAL A 198 -4.69 -10.96 9.82
CA VAL A 198 -4.80 -10.74 8.37
C VAL A 198 -6.18 -10.25 7.98
N GLU A 199 -7.24 -10.87 8.50
CA GLU A 199 -8.62 -10.46 8.25
C GLU A 199 -8.86 -8.99 8.64
N ASN A 200 -8.35 -8.57 9.81
CA ASN A 200 -8.44 -7.18 10.24
C ASN A 200 -7.70 -6.24 9.27
N LEU A 201 -6.49 -6.59 8.85
CA LEU A 201 -5.73 -5.79 7.87
C LEU A 201 -6.46 -5.67 6.52
N VAL A 202 -7.11 -6.75 6.08
CA VAL A 202 -7.93 -6.77 4.86
C VAL A 202 -9.15 -5.86 5.04
N GLN A 203 -9.89 -5.99 6.14
CA GLN A 203 -11.09 -5.19 6.42
C GLN A 203 -10.79 -3.69 6.53
N GLU A 204 -9.62 -3.32 7.05
CA GLU A 204 -9.20 -1.91 7.15
C GLU A 204 -8.74 -1.31 5.81
N SER A 205 -8.51 -2.14 4.79
CA SER A 205 -7.87 -1.72 3.54
C SER A 205 -8.67 -2.06 2.28
N TRP A 206 -9.72 -2.86 2.41
CA TRP A 206 -10.53 -3.38 1.31
C TRP A 206 -11.99 -3.48 1.70
N LEU A 207 -12.86 -3.14 0.75
CA LEU A 207 -14.30 -3.33 0.87
C LEU A 207 -14.77 -4.43 -0.06
N VAL A 208 -15.60 -5.31 0.49
CA VAL A 208 -16.45 -6.20 -0.29
C VAL A 208 -17.59 -5.37 -0.87
N GLN A 209 -17.55 -5.07 -2.17
CA GLN A 209 -18.59 -4.29 -2.81
C GLN A 209 -19.86 -5.11 -3.03
N ASP A 210 -19.69 -6.34 -3.50
CA ASP A 210 -20.83 -7.17 -3.89
C ASP A 210 -20.46 -8.66 -4.00
N ILE A 211 -21.46 -9.51 -3.91
CA ILE A 211 -21.38 -10.96 -4.06
C ILE A 211 -22.49 -11.43 -5.01
N CYS A 212 -22.24 -12.49 -5.76
CA CYS A 212 -23.22 -13.10 -6.65
C CYS A 212 -23.11 -14.63 -6.50
N TYR A 213 -24.18 -15.36 -6.85
CA TYR A 213 -24.17 -16.82 -6.80
C TYR A 213 -24.04 -17.44 -8.20
N THR A 214 -23.34 -18.57 -8.29
CA THR A 214 -23.18 -19.34 -9.54
C THR A 214 -24.25 -20.41 -9.70
N SER A 215 -24.67 -21.03 -8.59
CA SER A 215 -25.80 -21.96 -8.51
C SER A 215 -26.68 -21.63 -7.30
N ARG A 216 -27.99 -21.86 -7.37
CA ARG A 216 -28.87 -21.63 -6.21
C ARG A 216 -28.51 -22.52 -5.02
N ASP A 217 -27.97 -23.72 -5.28
CA ASP A 217 -27.51 -24.63 -4.22
C ASP A 217 -26.29 -24.09 -3.47
N SER A 218 -25.57 -23.12 -4.04
CA SER A 218 -24.42 -22.47 -3.40
C SER A 218 -24.82 -21.33 -2.46
N LEU A 219 -26.12 -20.99 -2.38
CA LEU A 219 -26.60 -19.94 -1.48
C LEU A 219 -26.61 -20.47 -0.04
N PRO A 220 -25.89 -19.82 0.90
CA PRO A 220 -25.84 -20.25 2.28
C PRO A 220 -27.20 -20.16 3.00
N CYS A 221 -28.12 -19.32 2.49
CA CYS A 221 -29.47 -19.14 3.01
C CYS A 221 -30.47 -19.05 1.87
N SER A 222 -31.61 -19.74 1.97
CA SER A 222 -32.69 -19.71 0.97
C SER A 222 -33.32 -18.34 0.74
N ASN A 223 -33.15 -17.41 1.70
CA ASN A 223 -33.72 -16.05 1.67
C ASN A 223 -32.66 -14.97 1.40
N ALA A 224 -31.45 -15.34 0.99
CA ALA A 224 -30.42 -14.35 0.67
C ALA A 224 -30.76 -13.60 -0.61
N HIS A 225 -30.90 -12.29 -0.54
CA HIS A 225 -31.09 -11.40 -1.69
C HIS A 225 -29.75 -11.17 -2.41
N ILE A 226 -29.24 -12.21 -3.04
CA ILE A 226 -27.99 -12.20 -3.82
C ILE A 226 -28.37 -12.48 -5.27
N ASP A 227 -27.87 -11.68 -6.20
CA ASP A 227 -28.15 -11.87 -7.63
C ASP A 227 -27.29 -12.99 -8.24
N SER A 228 -27.77 -13.55 -9.37
CA SER A 228 -27.00 -14.56 -10.10
C SER A 228 -25.82 -13.93 -10.84
N CYS A 229 -24.66 -14.56 -10.75
CA CYS A 229 -23.43 -14.11 -11.41
C CYS A 229 -23.56 -14.00 -12.95
N SER A 230 -24.51 -14.68 -13.59
CA SER A 230 -24.69 -14.60 -15.06
C SER A 230 -25.47 -13.35 -15.51
N ILE A 231 -26.19 -12.67 -14.60
CA ILE A 231 -26.95 -11.45 -14.92
C ILE A 231 -26.30 -10.19 -14.34
N THR A 232 -25.34 -10.35 -13.44
CA THR A 232 -24.65 -9.25 -12.76
C THR A 232 -23.47 -8.73 -13.58
N ARG A 233 -23.51 -7.48 -14.04
CA ARG A 233 -22.53 -6.90 -15.00
C ARG A 233 -21.06 -6.92 -14.58
N TRP A 234 -20.75 -6.90 -13.28
CA TRP A 234 -19.36 -6.90 -12.80
C TRP A 234 -18.77 -8.32 -12.67
N SER A 235 -19.61 -9.35 -12.77
CA SER A 235 -19.22 -10.76 -12.66
C SER A 235 -18.49 -11.21 -13.92
N SER A 236 -17.48 -12.07 -13.74
CA SER A 236 -16.79 -12.74 -14.86
C SER A 236 -17.67 -13.76 -15.60
N LEU A 237 -18.83 -14.14 -15.05
CA LEU A 237 -19.81 -15.02 -15.69
C LEU A 237 -20.89 -14.26 -16.47
N PHE A 238 -20.87 -12.93 -16.42
CA PHE A 238 -21.74 -12.12 -17.25
C PHE A 238 -21.33 -12.26 -18.73
N PRO A 239 -22.27 -12.39 -19.68
CA PRO A 239 -21.95 -12.55 -21.10
C PRO A 239 -21.02 -11.45 -21.63
N ASP A 240 -19.94 -11.85 -22.31
CA ASP A 240 -18.98 -10.95 -22.97
C ASP A 240 -18.83 -11.34 -24.45
N PRO A 241 -19.78 -10.93 -25.32
CA PRO A 241 -19.82 -11.34 -26.72
C PRO A 241 -18.57 -10.98 -27.52
N LYS A 242 -17.76 -10.03 -27.05
CA LYS A 242 -16.52 -9.62 -27.70
C LYS A 242 -15.43 -10.70 -27.58
N SER A 243 -15.48 -11.51 -26.52
CA SER A 243 -14.46 -12.51 -26.18
C SER A 243 -14.94 -13.95 -26.43
N GLU A 244 -16.22 -14.14 -26.74
CA GLU A 244 -16.78 -15.44 -27.08
C GLU A 244 -16.39 -15.85 -28.51
N ILE A 245 -15.79 -17.04 -28.63
CA ILE A 245 -15.45 -17.64 -29.91
C ILE A 245 -16.54 -18.64 -30.26
N THR A 246 -17.32 -18.33 -31.29
CA THR A 246 -18.41 -19.18 -31.83
C THR A 246 -17.95 -19.97 -33.04
#